data_AF-A0AA41JIK7-F1
#
_entry.id   AF-A0AA41JIK7-F1
#
_cell.length_a   1.000
_cell.length_b   1.000
_cell.length_c   1.000
_cell.angle_alpha   90.00
_cell.angle_beta   90.00
_cell.angle_gamma   90.00
#
_symmetry.space_group_name_H-M   'P 1'
#
loop_
_entity.id
_entity.type
_entity.pdbx_description
1 polymer ?
#
loop_
_entity_poly.entity_id
_entity_poly.type
_entity_poly.pdbx_seq_one_letter_code
_entity_poly.pdbx_strand_id
1 'polypeptide(L)'
;MYCYFIPSHSLTITTFALYAMPYDEDNILNSETALNVLREIRTSGEKGTYTKEIAKELDASKTTISHIIKELRDLGMIERGKRTKAQYYKIDYEGLIDYWFEILMNYLRRVPLDDVYSGIDKSMRELFEENEEEIRQLSQDYFRNALGGKRYQMTLYDFLFTNYALSSKNYKTYLPGTETPDWVIALETVLTSYSEIPTHEPEFSKALHSNVT
;
A
#
# COMPACT_ATOMS: atom_id res chain seq x y z
N MET A 1 0.12 30.32 19.06
CA MET A 1 -1.10 29.65 18.57
C MET A 1 -1.27 30.08 17.12
N TYR A 2 -0.81 29.27 16.18
CA TYR A 2 -0.91 29.56 14.75
C TYR A 2 -2.13 28.80 14.20
N CYS A 3 -3.14 29.54 13.73
CA CYS A 3 -4.29 28.97 13.05
C CYS A 3 -4.01 29.01 11.54
N TYR A 4 -3.76 27.86 10.92
CA TYR A 4 -3.68 27.75 9.47
C TYR A 4 -5.11 27.78 8.89
N PHE A 5 -5.34 28.69 7.93
CA PHE A 5 -6.60 28.83 7.21
C PHE A 5 -6.42 28.22 5.82
N ILE A 6 -7.03 27.07 5.57
CA ILE A 6 -7.01 26.41 4.25
C ILE A 6 -8.27 26.83 3.48
N PRO A 7 -8.17 27.37 2.25
CA PRO A 7 -9.33 27.83 1.49
C PRO A 7 -10.24 26.67 1.05
N SER A 8 -11.56 26.87 1.16
CA SER A 8 -12.60 25.85 1.01
C SER A 8 -13.01 25.52 -0.44
N HIS A 9 -12.11 25.63 -1.43
CA HIS A 9 -12.48 25.55 -2.87
C HIS A 9 -11.76 24.45 -3.68
N SER A 10 -11.42 23.31 -3.04
CA SER A 10 -10.76 22.15 -3.70
C SER A 10 -11.47 20.82 -3.37
N LEU A 11 -12.81 20.79 -3.50
CA LEU A 11 -13.63 19.63 -3.11
C LEU A 11 -13.94 18.63 -4.24
N THR A 12 -13.41 18.85 -5.45
CA THR A 12 -13.56 17.94 -6.59
C THR A 12 -12.24 17.33 -7.08
N ILE A 13 -11.09 17.83 -6.61
CA ILE A 13 -9.75 17.42 -7.05
C ILE A 13 -9.13 16.38 -6.10
N THR A 14 -9.60 16.33 -4.86
CA THR A 14 -9.05 15.47 -3.80
C THR A 14 -9.15 13.97 -4.12
N THR A 15 -10.08 13.52 -4.97
CA THR A 15 -10.25 12.09 -5.27
C THR A 15 -9.15 11.52 -6.18
N PHE A 16 -8.36 12.34 -6.88
CA PHE A 16 -7.46 11.84 -7.94
C PHE A 16 -6.02 11.52 -7.52
N ALA A 17 -5.40 12.17 -6.51
CA ALA A 17 -4.12 11.67 -5.96
C ALA A 17 -4.24 10.97 -4.61
N LEU A 18 -5.45 10.74 -4.12
CA LEU A 18 -5.70 9.83 -3.00
C LEU A 18 -5.35 8.36 -3.30
N TYR A 19 -4.96 8.04 -4.55
CA TYR A 19 -4.46 6.73 -4.98
C TYR A 19 -2.93 6.59 -4.88
N ALA A 20 -2.19 7.60 -4.43
CA ALA A 20 -0.73 7.72 -4.52
C ALA A 20 0.10 6.78 -3.60
N MET A 21 0.00 5.47 -3.81
CA MET A 21 1.19 4.82 -4.36
C MET A 21 1.11 5.07 -5.87
N PRO A 22 2.21 5.21 -6.63
CA PRO A 22 2.05 5.22 -8.07
C PRO A 22 1.27 3.95 -8.37
N TYR A 23 0.14 4.13 -9.05
CA TYR A 23 -0.60 3.06 -9.70
C TYR A 23 0.37 2.54 -10.77
N ASP A 24 1.41 1.86 -10.31
CA ASP A 24 2.25 1.06 -11.15
C ASP A 24 1.28 -0.04 -11.56
N GLU A 25 0.75 0.10 -12.77
CA GLU A 25 -0.22 -0.83 -13.35
C GLU A 25 0.36 -2.24 -13.35
N ASP A 26 1.70 -2.34 -13.33
CA ASP A 26 2.46 -3.58 -13.28
C ASP A 26 2.68 -4.11 -11.85
N ASN A 27 2.31 -3.36 -10.80
CA ASN A 27 2.41 -3.85 -9.43
C ASN A 27 1.35 -4.92 -9.14
N ILE A 28 1.81 -6.14 -8.85
CA ILE A 28 0.95 -7.28 -8.55
C ILE A 28 -0.07 -7.03 -7.43
N LEU A 29 0.21 -6.14 -6.47
CA LEU A 29 -0.73 -5.82 -5.39
C LEU A 29 -1.93 -4.97 -5.85
N ASN A 30 -1.88 -4.41 -7.06
CA ASN A 30 -3.00 -3.76 -7.73
C ASN A 30 -3.85 -4.75 -8.55
N SER A 31 -3.38 -5.97 -8.78
CA SER A 31 -4.11 -7.00 -9.51
C SER A 31 -5.19 -7.64 -8.62
N GLU A 32 -6.47 -7.44 -8.99
CA GLU A 32 -7.60 -8.08 -8.31
C GLU A 32 -7.43 -9.61 -8.20
N THR A 33 -6.92 -10.23 -9.27
CA THR A 33 -6.71 -11.68 -9.29
C THR A 33 -5.61 -12.10 -8.33
N ALA A 34 -4.50 -11.36 -8.25
CA ALA A 34 -3.43 -11.65 -7.31
C ALA A 34 -3.88 -11.48 -5.85
N LEU A 35 -4.65 -10.43 -5.55
CA LEU A 35 -5.24 -10.23 -4.24
C LEU A 35 -6.19 -11.38 -3.87
N ASN A 36 -7.02 -11.84 -4.81
CA ASN A 36 -7.88 -12.99 -4.59
C ASN A 36 -7.06 -14.27 -4.32
N VAL A 37 -5.94 -14.48 -5.03
CA VAL A 37 -5.01 -15.58 -4.72
C VAL A 37 -4.45 -15.47 -3.30
N LEU A 38 -3.99 -14.28 -2.87
CA LEU A 38 -3.51 -14.06 -1.51
C LEU A 38 -4.61 -14.32 -0.46
N ARG A 39 -5.85 -13.88 -0.70
CA ARG A 39 -7.00 -14.15 0.18
C ARG A 39 -7.29 -15.64 0.31
N GLU A 40 -7.24 -16.39 -0.78
CA GLU A 40 -7.43 -17.85 -0.73
C GLU A 40 -6.31 -18.54 0.06
N ILE A 41 -5.07 -18.11 -0.12
CA ILE A 41 -3.94 -18.62 0.67
C ILE A 41 -4.15 -18.28 2.16
N ARG A 42 -4.56 -17.05 2.50
CA ARG A 42 -4.88 -16.67 3.88
C ARG A 42 -5.95 -17.56 4.50
N THR A 43 -7.06 -17.77 3.79
CA THR A 43 -8.20 -18.55 4.27
C THR A 43 -7.80 -19.99 4.64
N SER A 44 -6.83 -20.55 3.93
CA SER A 44 -6.27 -21.87 4.24
C SER A 44 -5.41 -21.93 5.53
N GLY A 45 -4.97 -20.76 6.01
CA GLY A 45 -4.17 -20.60 7.23
C GLY A 45 -2.90 -21.44 7.23
N GLU A 46 -2.59 -22.04 8.39
CA GLU A 46 -1.38 -22.86 8.56
C GLU A 46 -1.38 -24.15 7.73
N LYS A 47 -2.53 -24.58 7.21
CA LYS A 47 -2.57 -25.78 6.36
C LYS A 47 -2.01 -25.51 4.98
N GLY A 48 -2.04 -24.25 4.54
CA GLY A 48 -1.75 -23.84 3.17
C GLY A 48 -2.78 -24.38 2.17
N THR A 49 -2.70 -23.91 0.93
CA THR A 49 -3.59 -24.30 -0.16
C THR A 49 -2.80 -24.71 -1.39
N TYR A 50 -3.41 -25.50 -2.28
CA TYR A 50 -2.79 -25.95 -3.53
C TYR A 50 -3.27 -25.11 -4.71
N THR A 51 -2.43 -24.97 -5.75
CA THR A 51 -2.78 -24.26 -7.01
C THR A 51 -4.12 -24.75 -7.60
N LYS A 52 -4.40 -26.05 -7.53
CA LYS A 52 -5.65 -26.63 -8.04
C LYS A 52 -6.87 -26.16 -7.25
N GLU A 53 -6.74 -25.97 -5.94
CA GLU A 53 -7.82 -25.54 -5.07
C GLU A 53 -8.10 -24.06 -5.28
N ILE A 54 -7.05 -23.23 -5.29
CA ILE A 54 -7.16 -21.80 -5.62
C ILE A 54 -7.84 -21.59 -6.98
N ALA A 55 -7.40 -22.31 -8.02
CA ALA A 55 -7.99 -22.18 -9.36
C ALA A 55 -9.47 -22.59 -9.41
N LYS A 56 -9.88 -23.56 -8.59
CA LYS A 56 -11.28 -23.97 -8.49
C LYS A 56 -12.11 -22.92 -7.77
N GLU A 57 -11.62 -22.36 -6.67
CA GLU A 57 -12.35 -21.39 -5.87
C GLU A 57 -12.54 -20.06 -6.63
N LEU A 58 -11.52 -19.65 -7.38
CA LEU A 58 -11.54 -18.41 -8.14
C LEU A 58 -12.14 -18.54 -9.55
N ASP A 59 -12.69 -19.72 -9.91
CA ASP A 59 -13.18 -20.04 -11.27
C ASP A 59 -12.21 -19.60 -12.38
N ALA A 60 -10.92 -19.87 -12.17
CA ALA A 60 -9.84 -19.39 -13.02
C ALA A 60 -9.02 -20.53 -13.62
N SER A 61 -8.34 -20.26 -14.74
CA SER A 61 -7.46 -21.26 -15.36
C SER A 61 -6.28 -21.59 -14.43
N LYS A 62 -5.92 -22.88 -14.34
CA LYS A 62 -4.74 -23.30 -13.56
C LYS A 62 -3.46 -22.64 -14.03
N THR A 63 -3.35 -22.35 -15.33
CA THR A 63 -2.19 -21.67 -15.91
C THR A 63 -2.08 -20.24 -15.37
N THR A 64 -3.19 -19.49 -15.39
CA THR A 64 -3.26 -18.12 -14.83
C THR A 64 -2.86 -18.11 -13.37
N ILE A 65 -3.48 -18.97 -12.55
CA ILE A 65 -3.15 -19.06 -11.12
C ILE A 65 -1.70 -19.49 -10.89
N SER A 66 -1.17 -20.40 -11.71
CA SER A 66 0.23 -20.82 -11.61
C SER A 66 1.20 -19.68 -11.93
N HIS A 67 0.89 -18.80 -12.88
CA HIS A 67 1.71 -17.62 -13.16
C HIS A 67 1.68 -16.65 -11.99
N ILE A 68 0.50 -16.33 -11.47
CA ILE A 68 0.35 -15.42 -10.31
C ILE A 68 1.07 -15.96 -9.08
N ILE A 69 0.90 -17.25 -8.75
CA ILE A 69 1.62 -17.89 -7.64
C ILE A 69 3.12 -17.82 -7.84
N LYS A 70 3.61 -18.01 -9.07
CA LYS A 70 5.04 -17.90 -9.37
C LYS A 70 5.53 -16.48 -9.06
N GLU A 71 4.82 -15.48 -9.54
CA GLU A 71 5.17 -14.07 -9.35
C GLU A 71 5.13 -13.65 -7.87
N LEU A 72 4.05 -13.96 -7.15
CA LEU A 72 3.94 -13.71 -5.71
C LEU A 72 5.08 -14.37 -4.92
N ARG A 73 5.51 -15.57 -5.32
CA ARG A 73 6.63 -16.27 -4.68
C ARG A 73 7.97 -15.62 -5.02
N ASP A 74 8.17 -15.27 -6.29
CA ASP A 74 9.42 -14.66 -6.75
C ASP A 74 9.61 -13.27 -6.12
N LEU A 75 8.52 -12.60 -5.74
CA LEU A 75 8.48 -11.36 -4.96
C LEU A 75 8.51 -11.56 -3.43
N GLY A 76 8.64 -12.80 -2.94
CA GLY A 76 8.74 -13.08 -1.51
C GLY A 76 7.44 -12.95 -0.70
N MET A 77 6.27 -12.81 -1.33
CA MET A 77 5.00 -12.63 -0.61
C MET A 77 4.37 -13.94 -0.11
N ILE A 78 4.80 -15.06 -0.69
CA ILE A 78 4.29 -16.39 -0.33
C ILE A 78 5.42 -17.41 -0.25
N GLU A 79 5.31 -18.29 0.72
CA GLU A 79 6.21 -19.43 0.87
C GLU A 79 5.64 -20.68 0.19
N ARG A 80 6.55 -21.48 -0.37
CA ARG A 80 6.21 -22.79 -0.93
C ARG A 80 6.62 -23.90 0.03
N GLY A 81 5.63 -24.64 0.52
CA GLY A 81 5.81 -25.90 1.22
C GLY A 81 5.62 -27.13 0.33
N LYS A 82 6.07 -28.29 0.81
CA LYS A 82 5.78 -29.60 0.19
C LYS A 82 5.03 -30.47 1.18
N ARG A 83 3.88 -31.01 0.77
CA ARG A 83 3.15 -32.05 1.51
C ARG A 83 2.91 -33.21 0.57
N THR A 84 3.50 -34.36 0.87
CA THR A 84 3.48 -35.56 0.00
C THR A 84 4.04 -35.27 -1.40
N LYS A 85 3.19 -35.32 -2.44
CA LYS A 85 3.52 -35.08 -3.85
C LYS A 85 3.03 -33.72 -4.38
N ALA A 86 2.44 -32.88 -3.53
CA ALA A 86 1.86 -31.61 -3.92
C ALA A 86 2.49 -30.41 -3.19
N GLN A 87 2.55 -29.27 -3.87
CA GLN A 87 3.07 -28.01 -3.35
C GLN A 87 1.93 -27.19 -2.74
N TYR A 88 2.07 -26.81 -1.48
CA TYR A 88 1.12 -25.90 -0.82
C TYR A 88 1.77 -24.54 -0.60
N TYR A 89 0.94 -23.52 -0.47
CA TYR A 89 1.39 -22.14 -0.31
C TYR A 89 0.87 -21.54 0.98
N LYS A 90 1.67 -20.66 1.59
CA LYS A 90 1.34 -19.83 2.76
C LYS A 90 1.74 -18.40 2.49
N ILE A 91 1.08 -17.44 3.13
CA ILE A 91 1.53 -16.04 3.09
C ILE A 91 2.80 -15.93 3.90
N ASP A 92 3.80 -15.30 3.29
CA ASP A 92 4.94 -14.73 3.99
C ASP A 92 4.58 -13.28 4.31
N TYR A 93 4.16 -13.02 5.55
CA TYR A 93 3.77 -11.65 5.93
C TYR A 93 4.98 -10.72 6.02
N GLU A 94 6.16 -11.24 6.39
CA GLU A 94 7.37 -10.42 6.45
C GLU A 94 7.77 -10.01 5.03
N GLY A 95 7.87 -10.96 4.10
CA GLY A 95 8.19 -10.65 2.71
C GLY A 95 7.13 -9.80 2.00
N LEU A 96 5.84 -9.97 2.33
CA LEU A 96 4.79 -9.07 1.83
C LEU A 96 4.97 -7.63 2.32
N ILE A 97 5.31 -7.44 3.59
CA ILE A 97 5.58 -6.12 4.17
C ILE A 97 6.84 -5.52 3.57
N ASP A 98 7.92 -6.31 3.43
CA ASP A 98 9.17 -5.87 2.81
C ASP A 98 8.94 -5.31 1.41
N TYR A 99 8.24 -6.07 0.56
CA TYR A 99 7.91 -5.63 -0.79
C TYR A 99 7.08 -4.34 -0.79
N TRP A 100 6.05 -4.27 0.05
CA TRP A 100 5.20 -3.07 0.12
C TRP A 100 5.97 -1.85 0.64
N PHE A 101 6.80 -2.04 1.66
CA PHE A 101 7.62 -1.00 2.25
C PHE A 101 8.67 -0.50 1.25
N GLU A 102 9.25 -1.39 0.45
CA GLU A 102 10.18 -1.01 -0.61
C GLU A 102 9.50 -0.13 -1.66
N ILE A 103 8.28 -0.47 -2.10
CA ILE A 103 7.50 0.39 -3.02
C ILE A 103 7.28 1.77 -2.41
N LEU A 104 6.86 1.81 -1.14
CA LEU A 104 6.61 3.06 -0.43
C LEU A 104 7.87 3.92 -0.36
N MET A 105 9.00 3.35 0.04
CA MET A 105 10.27 4.06 0.13
C MET A 105 10.77 4.51 -1.25
N ASN A 106 10.60 3.68 -2.28
CA ASN A 106 10.92 4.06 -3.66
C ASN A 106 10.07 5.23 -4.15
N TYR A 107 8.79 5.28 -3.77
CA TYR A 107 7.93 6.42 -4.05
C TYR A 107 8.41 7.68 -3.32
N LEU A 108 8.65 7.59 -2.00
CA LEU A 108 9.11 8.71 -1.19
C LEU A 108 10.46 9.28 -1.67
N ARG A 109 11.35 8.43 -2.19
CA ARG A 109 12.63 8.88 -2.81
C ARG A 109 12.44 9.70 -4.08
N ARG A 110 11.34 9.51 -4.80
CA ARG A 110 11.05 10.20 -6.08
C ARG A 110 10.29 11.51 -5.88
N VAL A 111 9.69 11.70 -4.71
CA VAL A 111 8.98 12.92 -4.34
C VAL A 111 10.02 13.96 -3.90
N PRO A 112 10.18 15.11 -4.59
CA PRO A 112 10.97 16.23 -4.07
C PRO A 112 10.27 16.79 -2.83
N LEU A 113 10.73 16.34 -1.66
CA LEU A 113 10.13 16.67 -0.35
C LEU A 113 10.60 18.01 0.20
N ASP A 114 11.62 18.62 -0.42
CA ASP A 114 12.32 19.80 0.08
C ASP A 114 11.44 21.07 0.07
N ASP A 115 10.37 21.12 -0.73
CA ASP A 115 9.53 22.31 -0.90
C ASP A 115 8.17 22.23 -0.18
N VAL A 116 7.81 21.10 0.41
CA VAL A 116 6.43 20.87 0.91
C VAL A 116 6.29 21.18 2.41
N TYR A 117 7.39 21.22 3.18
CA TYR A 117 7.32 21.35 4.64
C TYR A 117 8.24 22.42 5.23
N SER A 118 7.70 23.61 5.50
CA SER A 118 8.43 24.69 6.19
C SER A 118 8.37 24.60 7.73
N GLY A 119 8.04 23.44 8.30
CA GLY A 119 7.72 23.32 9.74
C GLY A 119 8.12 22.02 10.43
N ILE A 120 8.76 21.09 9.72
CA ILE A 120 9.35 19.88 10.28
C ILE A 120 10.83 19.91 9.92
N ASP A 121 11.71 19.83 10.92
CA ASP A 121 13.17 19.91 10.72
C ASP A 121 13.74 18.65 10.04
N LYS A 122 12.95 17.58 9.96
CA LYS A 122 13.30 16.29 9.34
C LYS A 122 12.63 16.13 7.99
N SER A 123 13.35 15.55 7.05
CA SER A 123 12.78 15.07 5.81
C SER A 123 11.78 13.95 6.08
N MET A 124 10.78 13.81 5.21
CA MET A 124 9.83 12.70 5.24
C MET A 124 10.52 11.32 5.23
N ARG A 125 11.66 11.23 4.55
CA ARG A 125 12.49 10.03 4.55
C ARG A 125 13.03 9.71 5.95
N GLU A 126 13.62 10.70 6.63
CA GLU A 126 14.16 10.51 7.99
C GLU A 126 13.04 10.12 8.97
N LEU A 127 11.86 10.73 8.85
CA LEU A 127 10.70 10.34 9.65
C LEU A 127 10.29 8.88 9.43
N PHE A 128 10.31 8.40 8.19
CA PHE A 128 9.99 7.01 7.87
C PHE A 128 11.06 6.04 8.38
N GLU A 129 12.34 6.37 8.21
CA GLU A 129 13.46 5.55 8.68
C GLU A 129 13.47 5.46 10.23
N GLU A 130 13.14 6.55 10.94
CA GLU A 130 13.06 6.55 12.41
C GLU A 130 11.87 5.77 12.96
N ASN A 131 10.79 5.63 12.19
CA ASN A 131 9.55 4.97 12.60
C ASN A 131 9.33 3.65 11.83
N GLU A 132 10.37 3.10 11.19
CA GLU A 132 10.26 1.92 10.32
C GLU A 132 9.58 0.73 11.02
N GLU A 133 9.99 0.43 12.26
CA GLU A 133 9.45 -0.69 13.03
C GLU A 133 7.95 -0.52 13.33
N GLU A 134 7.52 0.68 13.72
CA GLU A 134 6.11 0.99 13.96
C GLU A 134 5.30 0.84 12.66
N ILE A 135 5.81 1.40 11.56
CA ILE A 135 5.16 1.33 10.25
C ILE A 135 5.03 -0.13 9.79
N ARG A 136 6.07 -0.95 10.00
CA ARG A 136 6.05 -2.39 9.70
C ARG A 136 5.01 -3.13 10.53
N GLN A 137 4.93 -2.86 11.83
CA GLN A 137 3.94 -3.49 12.71
C GLN A 137 2.51 -3.14 12.28
N LEU A 138 2.24 -1.87 11.99
CA LEU A 138 0.94 -1.42 11.47
C LEU A 138 0.63 -2.04 10.11
N SER A 139 1.65 -2.21 9.27
CA SER A 139 1.49 -2.83 7.93
C SER A 139 1.09 -4.28 8.07
N GLN A 140 1.69 -4.99 9.03
CA GLN A 140 1.33 -6.37 9.34
C GLN A 140 -0.14 -6.50 9.73
N ASP A 141 -0.61 -5.66 10.65
CA ASP A 141 -2.00 -5.68 11.11
C ASP A 141 -2.97 -5.29 9.99
N TYR A 142 -2.60 -4.30 9.20
CA TYR A 142 -3.33 -3.90 8.01
C TYR A 142 -3.48 -5.06 7.02
N PHE A 143 -2.39 -5.73 6.61
CA PHE A 143 -2.46 -6.83 5.64
C PHE A 143 -3.27 -8.03 6.18
N ARG A 144 -3.10 -8.38 7.46
CA ARG A 144 -3.90 -9.44 8.10
C ARG A 144 -5.39 -9.18 8.03
N ASN A 145 -5.80 -7.92 8.17
CA ASN A 145 -7.19 -7.48 8.10
C ASN A 145 -7.68 -7.33 6.65
N ALA A 146 -6.90 -6.69 5.79
CA ALA A 146 -7.25 -6.42 4.39
C ALA A 146 -7.44 -7.71 3.60
N LEU A 147 -6.55 -8.69 3.77
CA LEU A 147 -6.67 -10.01 3.16
C LEU A 147 -7.81 -10.85 3.76
N GLY A 148 -8.41 -10.42 4.88
CA GLY A 148 -9.64 -11.02 5.42
C GLY A 148 -10.93 -10.38 4.96
N GLY A 149 -10.84 -9.20 4.34
CA GLY A 149 -11.99 -8.49 3.79
C GLY A 149 -12.17 -8.72 2.29
N LYS A 150 -13.19 -8.06 1.75
CA LYS A 150 -13.47 -8.01 0.29
C LYS A 150 -12.86 -6.79 -0.41
N ARG A 151 -11.94 -6.06 0.24
CA ARG A 151 -11.37 -4.83 -0.33
C ARG A 151 -10.37 -5.16 -1.43
N TYR A 152 -10.69 -4.85 -2.68
CA TYR A 152 -9.89 -5.20 -3.87
C TYR A 152 -8.66 -4.34 -4.13
N GLN A 153 -8.29 -3.44 -3.22
CA GLN A 153 -7.11 -2.58 -3.35
C GLN A 153 -6.45 -2.42 -1.97
N MET A 154 -5.13 -2.37 -1.97
CA MET A 154 -4.31 -2.15 -0.77
C MET A 154 -3.51 -0.87 -0.94
N THR A 155 -4.20 0.26 -0.79
CA THR A 155 -3.62 1.58 -1.00
C THR A 155 -2.95 2.10 0.28
N LEU A 156 -1.96 2.99 0.13
CA LEU A 156 -1.38 3.72 1.25
C LEU A 156 -2.45 4.54 2.00
N TYR A 157 -3.44 5.08 1.29
CA TYR A 157 -4.57 5.76 1.90
C TYR A 157 -5.43 4.83 2.77
N ASP A 158 -5.75 3.63 2.28
CA ASP A 158 -6.47 2.63 3.07
C ASP A 158 -5.69 2.26 4.33
N PHE A 159 -4.36 2.11 4.21
CA PHE A 159 -3.47 1.86 5.33
C PHE A 159 -3.55 2.97 6.38
N LEU A 160 -3.43 4.23 5.96
CA LEU A 160 -3.51 5.39 6.85
C LEU A 160 -4.88 5.59 7.46
N PHE A 161 -5.93 5.43 6.66
CA PHE A 161 -7.30 5.53 7.14
C PHE A 161 -7.60 4.45 8.18
N THR A 162 -7.16 3.21 7.94
CA THR A 162 -7.38 2.09 8.86
C THR A 162 -6.64 2.27 10.17
N ASN A 163 -5.39 2.75 10.14
CA ASN A 163 -4.56 2.83 11.34
C ASN A 163 -4.71 4.16 12.11
N TYR A 164 -5.03 5.26 11.43
CA TYR A 164 -5.04 6.61 12.02
C TYR A 164 -6.36 7.37 11.87
N ALA A 165 -7.39 6.73 11.29
CA ALA A 165 -8.70 7.35 11.05
C ALA A 165 -8.62 8.66 10.24
N LEU A 166 -7.61 8.79 9.37
CA LEU A 166 -7.37 9.93 8.51
C LEU A 166 -8.47 10.06 7.45
N SER A 167 -9.62 10.63 7.84
CA SER A 167 -10.61 11.09 6.87
C SER A 167 -10.25 12.52 6.48
N SER A 168 -10.15 12.77 5.17
CA SER A 168 -10.04 14.11 4.57
C SER A 168 -11.17 15.09 4.96
N LYS A 169 -12.16 14.63 5.76
CA LYS A 169 -13.31 15.42 6.23
C LYS A 169 -13.22 15.85 7.69
N ASN A 170 -12.32 15.30 8.52
CA ASN A 170 -12.33 15.56 9.96
C ASN A 170 -10.92 15.65 10.56
N TYR A 171 -10.25 16.78 10.38
CA TYR A 171 -9.12 17.19 11.25
C TYR A 171 -9.50 17.32 12.75
N LYS A 172 -10.78 17.13 13.11
CA LYS A 172 -11.33 17.43 14.45
C LYS A 172 -11.85 16.23 15.24
N THR A 173 -11.72 15.00 14.75
CA THR A 173 -12.10 13.82 15.54
C THR A 173 -10.99 12.78 15.55
N TYR A 174 -9.79 13.21 15.96
CA TYR A 174 -8.87 12.28 16.60
C TYR A 174 -9.43 11.94 17.98
N LEU A 175 -9.22 10.70 18.43
CA LEU A 175 -9.57 10.28 19.79
C LEU A 175 -8.98 11.30 20.78
N PRO A 176 -9.78 11.90 21.68
CA PRO A 176 -9.26 12.86 22.64
C PRO A 176 -8.10 12.23 23.44
N GLY A 177 -6.87 12.72 23.26
CA GLY A 177 -5.70 12.33 24.05
C GLY A 177 -4.58 11.57 23.34
N THR A 178 -4.65 11.33 22.03
CA THR A 178 -3.52 10.73 21.28
C THR A 178 -2.88 11.78 20.37
N GLU A 179 -1.59 12.06 20.57
CA GLU A 179 -0.80 12.87 19.62
C GLU A 179 -0.60 12.07 18.33
N THR A 180 -0.90 12.70 17.18
CA THR A 180 -0.64 12.09 15.87
C THR A 180 0.86 12.11 15.61
N PRO A 181 1.50 10.98 15.26
CA PRO A 181 2.92 10.95 14.96
C PRO A 181 3.28 11.87 13.79
N ASP A 182 4.42 12.57 13.87
CA ASP A 182 4.85 13.54 12.85
C ASP A 182 4.93 12.92 11.44
N TRP A 183 5.32 11.65 11.34
CA TRP A 183 5.40 10.91 10.08
C TRP A 183 4.02 10.72 9.42
N VAL A 184 2.95 10.59 10.21
CA VAL A 184 1.57 10.47 9.71
C VAL A 184 1.10 11.79 9.13
N ILE A 185 1.36 12.90 9.84
CA ILE A 185 1.03 14.26 9.39
C ILE A 185 1.77 14.58 8.09
N ALA A 186 3.06 14.24 8.06
CA ALA A 186 3.90 14.51 6.92
C ALA A 186 3.48 13.71 5.68
N LEU A 187 3.08 12.45 5.86
CA LEU A 187 2.54 11.61 4.78
C LEU A 187 1.16 12.10 4.27
N GLU A 188 0.25 12.51 5.15
CA GLU A 188 -1.04 13.08 4.76
C GLU A 188 -0.85 14.34 3.91
N THR A 189 0.10 15.18 4.29
CA THR A 189 0.41 16.42 3.55
C THR A 189 1.00 16.14 2.17
N VAL A 190 1.85 15.12 2.02
CA VAL A 190 2.34 14.68 0.70
C VAL A 190 1.15 14.21 -0.15
N LEU A 191 0.28 13.36 0.39
CA LEU A 191 -0.88 12.84 -0.33
C LEU A 191 -1.86 13.95 -0.76
N THR A 192 -2.07 14.96 0.08
CA THR A 192 -2.95 16.09 -0.24
C THR A 192 -2.31 17.04 -1.26
N SER A 193 -1.02 17.37 -1.13
CA SER A 193 -0.30 18.26 -2.04
C SER A 193 -0.22 17.70 -3.47
N TYR A 194 -0.05 16.38 -3.62
CA TYR A 194 -0.04 15.73 -4.93
C TYR A 194 -1.44 15.58 -5.54
N SER A 195 -2.51 15.67 -4.74
CA SER A 195 -3.88 15.64 -5.26
C SER A 195 -4.23 16.84 -6.10
N GLU A 196 -3.51 17.94 -5.92
CA GLU A 196 -3.72 19.19 -6.62
C GLU A 196 -2.89 19.31 -7.91
N ILE A 197 -1.99 18.35 -8.19
CA ILE A 197 -1.23 18.30 -9.44
C ILE A 197 -2.11 17.63 -10.53
N PRO A 198 -2.41 18.31 -11.65
CA PRO A 198 -3.26 17.74 -12.70
C PRO A 198 -2.64 16.47 -13.30
N THR A 199 -3.34 15.33 -13.17
CA THR A 199 -2.95 14.01 -13.71
C THR A 199 -2.93 13.92 -15.25
N HIS A 200 -3.07 15.05 -15.94
CA HIS A 200 -3.15 15.13 -17.40
C HIS A 200 -1.84 15.53 -18.09
N GLU A 201 -0.71 15.62 -17.38
CA GLU A 201 0.58 15.79 -18.05
C GLU A 201 1.20 14.43 -18.48
N PRO A 202 1.18 14.08 -19.79
CA PRO A 202 1.78 12.84 -20.28
C PRO A 202 3.30 12.74 -20.05
N GLU A 203 3.97 13.83 -19.67
CA GLU A 203 5.38 13.83 -19.32
C GLU A 203 5.66 13.17 -17.97
N PHE A 204 4.71 13.23 -17.02
CA PHE A 204 4.87 12.61 -15.70
C PHE A 204 4.79 11.07 -15.77
N SER A 205 3.86 10.54 -16.57
CA SER A 205 3.77 9.11 -16.87
C SER A 205 5.02 8.60 -17.60
N LYS A 206 5.56 9.39 -18.55
CA LYS A 206 6.82 9.04 -19.26
C LYS A 206 8.03 9.06 -18.33
N ALA A 207 8.16 10.02 -17.42
CA ALA A 207 9.27 10.08 -16.46
C ALA A 207 9.27 8.88 -15.48
N LEU A 208 8.09 8.35 -15.16
CA LEU A 208 7.93 7.12 -14.37
C LEU A 208 8.39 5.86 -15.13
N HIS A 209 8.17 5.81 -16.46
CA HIS A 209 8.47 4.64 -17.30
C HIS A 209 9.87 4.67 -17.94
N SER A 210 10.50 5.83 -18.12
CA SER A 210 11.79 5.96 -18.82
C SER A 210 13.02 5.66 -17.95
N ASN A 211 12.85 5.44 -16.65
CA ASN A 211 13.94 5.19 -15.70
C ASN A 211 13.99 3.72 -15.20
N VAL A 212 13.30 2.80 -15.88
CA VAL A 212 13.29 1.34 -15.59
C VAL A 212 14.04 0.55 -16.68
N THR A 213 15.16 1.09 -17.16
CA THR A 213 16.13 0.35 -18.00
C THR A 213 17.53 0.51 -17.46
#